data_AF-A0A7Y4QA83-F1
#
_entry.id   AF-A0A7Y4QA83-F1
#
_cell.length_a   1.000
_cell.length_b   1.000
_cell.length_c   1.000
_cell.angle_alpha   90.00
_cell.angle_beta   90.00
_cell.angle_gamma   90.00
#
_symmetry.space_group_name_H-M   'P 1'
#
loop_
_entity.id
_entity.type
_entity.pdbx_description
1 polymer ?
#
loop_
_entity_poly.entity_id
_entity_poly.type
_entity_poly.pdbx_seq_one_letter_code
_entity_poly.pdbx_strand_id
1 'polypeptide(L)'
;MIADEKYIFKPATKQKLFILIGVGLLLFAVGVFMAKNGGHHEGAEKHASQEIAKSLMASTEPAEHVASTEHHGSPVWLKRIYTSLWQNNIFFGGIGIIGLFFIAIQYAAQAGWSAPIKRIPLAIGHWIPFAGILMVGLWFLVKGDLFHWTDHSLYDVKSDHYDKILMGKSAYFFWPLHAGSFPFFFVLRMVLFFGLWYLFFVWIKKEMLAEDINGGNSHWLASRKLSAYF
;
A
#
# COMPACT_ATOMS: atom_id res chain seq x y z
N MET A 1 -12.08 -11.69 -35.40
CA MET A 1 -12.84 -10.87 -34.43
C MET A 1 -13.02 -11.69 -33.16
N ILE A 2 -12.17 -11.46 -32.15
CA ILE A 2 -12.24 -12.05 -30.80
C ILE A 2 -12.81 -11.02 -29.79
N ALA A 3 -13.26 -9.86 -30.28
CA ALA A 3 -13.52 -8.64 -29.50
C ALA A 3 -14.68 -8.74 -28.47
N ASP A 4 -15.45 -9.83 -28.47
CA ASP A 4 -16.67 -9.97 -27.65
C ASP A 4 -16.62 -11.05 -26.56
N GLU A 5 -15.47 -11.70 -26.31
CA GLU A 5 -15.33 -12.62 -25.17
C GLU A 5 -15.12 -11.83 -23.86
N LYS A 6 -16.19 -11.21 -23.37
CA LYS A 6 -16.23 -10.61 -22.03
C LYS A 6 -16.50 -11.70 -21.00
N TYR A 7 -15.77 -11.64 -19.88
CA TYR A 7 -16.07 -12.51 -18.75
C TYR A 7 -17.47 -12.21 -18.20
N ILE A 8 -18.40 -13.16 -18.37
CA ILE A 8 -19.75 -13.07 -17.82
C ILE A 8 -19.68 -13.48 -16.35
N PHE A 9 -19.98 -12.53 -15.45
CA PHE A 9 -19.97 -12.79 -14.02
C PHE A 9 -21.13 -13.72 -13.64
N LYS A 10 -20.81 -14.97 -13.29
CA LYS A 10 -21.82 -15.95 -12.87
C LYS A 10 -22.56 -15.43 -11.62
N PRO A 11 -23.90 -15.53 -11.54
CA PRO A 11 -24.66 -15.11 -10.36
C PRO A 11 -24.18 -15.75 -9.06
N ALA A 12 -23.81 -17.04 -9.10
CA ALA A 12 -23.25 -17.75 -7.95
C ALA A 12 -21.93 -17.15 -7.45
N THR A 13 -21.06 -16.66 -8.35
CA THR A 13 -19.80 -16.00 -7.97
C THR A 13 -20.08 -14.64 -7.33
N LYS A 14 -21.05 -13.89 -7.86
CA LYS A 14 -21.49 -12.60 -7.29
C LYS A 14 -22.02 -12.78 -5.87
N GLN A 15 -22.85 -13.80 -5.63
CA GLN A 15 -23.37 -14.12 -4.31
C GLN A 15 -22.26 -14.50 -3.33
N LYS A 16 -21.34 -15.38 -3.73
CA LYS A 16 -20.18 -15.77 -2.90
C LYS A 16 -19.29 -14.57 -2.55
N LEU A 17 -19.11 -13.64 -3.49
CA LEU A 17 -18.35 -12.41 -3.25
C LEU A 17 -19.01 -11.54 -2.17
N PHE A 18 -20.33 -11.34 -2.23
CA PHE A 18 -21.05 -10.60 -1.20
C PHE A 18 -21.04 -11.30 0.16
N ILE A 19 -21.16 -12.63 0.18
CA ILE A 19 -21.03 -13.41 1.42
C ILE A 19 -19.64 -13.21 2.02
N LEU A 20 -18.58 -13.27 1.21
CA LEU A 20 -17.20 -13.07 1.67
C LEU A 20 -17.01 -11.66 2.26
N ILE A 21 -17.54 -10.62 1.59
CA ILE A 21 -17.51 -9.24 2.11
C ILE A 21 -18.28 -9.15 3.44
N GLY A 22 -19.47 -9.73 3.51
CA GLY A 22 -20.30 -9.74 4.72
C GLY A 22 -19.62 -10.45 5.90
N VAL A 23 -19.04 -11.62 5.67
CA VAL A 23 -18.27 -12.36 6.67
C VAL A 23 -17.04 -11.57 7.09
N GLY A 24 -16.32 -10.94 6.15
CA GLY A 24 -15.18 -10.09 6.45
C GLY A 24 -15.53 -8.89 7.34
N LEU A 25 -16.64 -8.21 7.06
CA LEU A 25 -17.14 -7.11 7.90
C LEU A 25 -17.57 -7.60 9.29
N LEU A 26 -18.21 -8.76 9.37
CA LEU A 26 -18.59 -9.39 10.64
C LEU A 26 -17.36 -9.73 11.47
N LEU A 27 -16.36 -10.39 10.89
CA LEU A 27 -15.11 -10.72 11.57
C LEU A 27 -14.35 -9.46 12.01
N PHE A 28 -14.37 -8.41 11.19
CA PHE A 28 -13.81 -7.11 11.59
C PHE A 28 -14.55 -6.53 12.81
N ALA A 29 -15.88 -6.51 12.81
CA ALA A 29 -16.67 -6.00 13.93
C ALA A 29 -16.43 -6.81 15.22
N VAL A 30 -16.37 -8.14 15.11
CA VAL A 30 -16.02 -9.03 16.23
C VAL A 30 -14.60 -8.73 16.73
N GLY A 31 -13.62 -8.59 15.84
CA GLY A 31 -12.25 -8.22 16.22
C GLY A 31 -12.17 -6.87 16.93
N VAL A 32 -12.91 -5.86 16.48
CA VAL A 32 -13.00 -4.56 17.16
C VAL A 32 -13.65 -4.68 18.53
N PHE A 33 -14.71 -5.48 18.67
CA PHE A 33 -15.37 -5.74 19.94
C PHE A 33 -14.42 -6.45 20.93
N MET A 34 -13.69 -7.47 20.47
CA MET A 34 -12.68 -8.16 21.28
C MET A 34 -11.56 -7.20 21.69
N ALA A 35 -11.04 -6.38 20.77
CA ALA A 35 -9.98 -5.41 21.08
C ALA A 35 -10.41 -4.33 22.10
N LYS A 36 -11.69 -3.97 22.14
CA LYS A 36 -12.24 -3.03 23.13
C LYS A 36 -12.40 -3.66 24.52
N ASN A 37 -12.73 -4.95 24.57
CA ASN A 37 -13.08 -5.65 25.81
C ASN A 37 -11.92 -6.48 26.40
N GLY A 38 -10.90 -6.79 25.60
CA GLY A 38 -9.80 -7.72 25.92
C GLY A 38 -8.65 -7.16 26.75
N GLY A 39 -8.87 -6.09 27.53
CA GLY A 39 -7.85 -5.35 28.29
C GLY A 39 -7.00 -6.13 29.31
N HIS A 40 -7.14 -7.46 29.43
CA HIS A 40 -6.42 -8.26 30.41
C HIS A 40 -5.64 -9.49 29.88
N HIS A 41 -5.70 -9.86 28.60
CA HIS A 41 -5.11 -11.15 28.16
C HIS A 41 -4.43 -11.17 26.77
N GLU A 42 -3.95 -10.05 26.24
CA GLU A 42 -3.38 -10.01 24.88
C GLU A 42 -1.86 -9.77 24.82
N GLY A 43 -1.11 -10.46 25.68
CA GLY A 43 0.36 -10.56 25.56
C GLY A 43 0.84 -11.60 24.54
N ALA A 44 -0.01 -12.55 24.13
CA ALA A 44 0.45 -13.77 23.46
C ALA A 44 0.44 -13.74 21.92
N GLU A 45 -0.43 -12.96 21.27
CA GLU A 45 -0.59 -13.03 19.80
C GLU A 45 0.33 -12.12 18.99
N LYS A 46 1.12 -11.24 19.63
CA LYS A 46 2.05 -10.34 18.94
C LYS A 46 3.28 -11.03 18.33
N HIS A 47 3.47 -12.33 18.55
CA HIS A 47 4.71 -13.03 18.15
C HIS A 47 4.71 -13.58 16.71
N ALA A 48 3.60 -14.02 16.13
CA ALA A 48 3.68 -14.80 14.87
C ALA A 48 4.11 -13.97 13.64
N SER A 49 3.62 -12.73 13.48
CA SER A 49 4.00 -11.88 12.33
C SER A 49 5.26 -11.06 12.60
N GLN A 50 5.51 -10.68 13.86
CA GLN A 50 6.72 -9.96 14.23
C GLN A 50 7.94 -10.86 14.28
N GLU A 51 7.85 -12.12 14.71
CA GLU A 51 8.99 -13.05 14.64
C GLU A 51 9.41 -13.34 13.20
N ILE A 52 8.46 -13.54 12.29
CA ILE A 52 8.79 -13.76 10.87
C ILE A 52 9.51 -12.53 10.30
N ALA A 53 9.01 -11.32 10.57
CA ALA A 53 9.66 -10.07 10.15
C ALA A 53 11.04 -9.85 10.80
N LYS A 54 11.20 -10.23 12.07
CA LYS A 54 12.47 -10.11 12.82
C LYS A 54 13.50 -11.17 12.36
N SER A 55 13.05 -12.36 11.94
CA SER A 55 13.92 -13.40 11.36
C SER A 55 14.42 -13.06 9.95
N LEU A 56 13.70 -12.20 9.22
CA LEU A 56 14.05 -11.75 7.87
C LEU A 56 14.96 -10.52 7.84
N MET A 57 15.21 -9.88 8.99
CA MET A 57 16.09 -8.72 9.10
C MET A 57 17.41 -9.10 9.76
N ALA A 58 18.50 -9.12 8.98
CA ALA A 58 19.85 -9.53 9.42
C ALA A 58 20.55 -8.55 10.39
N SER A 59 19.85 -7.56 10.95
CA SER A 59 20.47 -6.48 11.74
C SER A 59 19.64 -6.07 12.95
N THR A 60 19.33 -7.00 13.85
CA THR A 60 18.75 -6.61 15.14
C THR A 60 19.33 -7.46 16.26
N GLU A 61 20.38 -6.94 16.91
CA GLU A 61 20.70 -7.33 18.28
C GLU A 61 19.56 -6.91 19.21
N PRO A 62 19.35 -7.60 20.35
CA PRO A 62 18.21 -7.36 21.23
C PRO A 62 18.37 -5.99 21.91
N ALA A 63 17.79 -4.96 21.30
CA ALA A 63 17.62 -3.68 21.96
C ALA A 63 16.75 -3.91 23.21
N GLU A 64 17.32 -3.58 24.36
CA GLU A 64 16.67 -3.53 25.66
C GLU A 64 15.32 -2.81 25.54
N HIS A 65 14.36 -3.23 26.37
CA HIS A 65 13.05 -2.61 26.51
C HIS A 65 13.19 -1.11 26.84
N VAL A 66 13.29 -0.28 25.82
CA VAL A 66 13.04 1.16 25.94
C VAL A 66 11.57 1.26 26.29
N ALA A 67 11.31 1.47 27.58
CA ALA A 67 9.99 1.80 28.10
C ALA A 67 9.44 2.93 27.23
N SER A 68 8.42 2.59 26.42
CA SER A 68 7.73 3.56 25.60
C SER A 68 7.06 4.55 26.55
N THR A 69 7.70 5.71 26.71
CA THR A 69 7.19 6.92 27.35
C THR A 69 5.71 7.07 27.00
N GLU A 70 4.89 7.31 28.02
CA GLU A 70 3.45 7.53 27.91
C GLU A 70 3.16 8.67 26.92
N HIS A 71 2.97 8.33 25.64
CA HIS A 71 2.47 9.27 24.66
C HIS A 71 0.96 9.37 24.82
N HIS A 72 0.46 10.59 25.03
CA HIS A 72 -0.93 11.00 24.87
C HIS A 72 -1.46 10.65 23.45
N GLY A 73 -1.69 9.38 23.19
CA GLY A 73 -2.10 8.85 21.89
C GLY A 73 -3.43 8.11 21.96
N SER A 74 -3.97 7.75 20.80
CA SER A 74 -5.27 7.11 20.72
C SER A 74 -5.33 5.79 21.52
N PRO A 75 -6.53 5.33 21.91
CA PRO A 75 -6.68 4.08 22.65
C PRO A 75 -5.96 2.90 21.96
N VAL A 76 -5.39 1.97 22.73
CA VAL A 76 -4.61 0.83 22.19
C VAL A 76 -5.39 0.04 21.13
N TRP A 77 -6.69 -0.16 21.32
CA TRP A 77 -7.56 -0.83 20.35
C TRP A 77 -7.66 -0.05 19.03
N LEU A 78 -7.66 1.29 19.08
CA LEU A 78 -7.72 2.15 17.90
C LEU A 78 -6.39 2.15 17.14
N LYS A 79 -5.26 2.20 17.87
CA LYS A 79 -3.92 2.05 17.29
C LYS A 79 -3.80 0.74 16.50
N ARG A 80 -4.33 -0.37 17.03
CA ARG A 80 -4.36 -1.65 16.31
C ARG A 80 -5.14 -1.58 15.01
N ILE A 81 -6.33 -0.98 15.03
CA ILE A 81 -7.13 -0.78 13.81
C ILE A 81 -6.36 0.04 12.79
N TYR A 82 -5.76 1.15 13.22
CA TYR A 82 -4.95 2.01 12.37
C TYR A 82 -3.77 1.28 11.74
N THR A 83 -3.01 0.52 12.53
CA THR A 83 -1.91 -0.31 12.02
C THR A 83 -2.41 -1.36 11.04
N SER A 84 -3.50 -2.06 11.34
CA SER A 84 -4.07 -3.08 10.45
C SER A 84 -4.57 -2.50 9.13
N LEU A 85 -5.29 -1.38 9.15
CA LEU A 85 -5.79 -0.72 7.94
C LEU A 85 -4.62 -0.21 7.07
N TRP A 86 -3.62 0.42 7.69
CA TRP A 86 -2.43 0.88 7.00
C TRP A 86 -1.66 -0.27 6.34
N GLN A 87 -1.36 -1.33 7.10
CA GLN A 87 -0.66 -2.52 6.62
C GLN A 87 -1.40 -3.20 5.47
N ASN A 88 -2.72 -3.39 5.62
CA ASN A 88 -3.53 -4.01 4.57
C ASN A 88 -3.53 -3.17 3.29
N ASN A 89 -3.63 -1.84 3.40
CA ASN A 89 -3.59 -0.98 2.23
C ASN A 89 -2.23 -1.05 1.50
N ILE A 90 -1.12 -1.06 2.23
CA ILE A 90 0.22 -1.28 1.65
C ILE A 90 0.28 -2.62 0.94
N PHE A 91 -0.19 -3.69 1.58
CA PHE A 91 -0.15 -5.03 1.02
C PHE A 91 -0.93 -5.14 -0.29
N PHE A 92 -2.20 -4.72 -0.31
CA PHE A 92 -3.02 -4.77 -1.53
C PHE A 92 -2.56 -3.79 -2.60
N GLY A 93 -2.06 -2.60 -2.20
CA GLY A 93 -1.41 -1.68 -3.12
C GLY A 93 -0.18 -2.30 -3.79
N GLY A 94 0.66 -3.00 -3.02
CA GLY A 94 1.80 -3.77 -3.50
C GLY A 94 1.39 -4.84 -4.51
N ILE A 95 0.35 -5.63 -4.23
CA ILE A 95 -0.20 -6.61 -5.18
C ILE A 95 -0.62 -5.94 -6.50
N GLY A 96 -1.28 -4.77 -6.42
CA GLY A 96 -1.65 -3.98 -7.60
C GLY A 96 -0.45 -3.61 -8.47
N ILE A 97 0.60 -3.07 -7.85
CA ILE A 97 1.83 -2.65 -8.55
C ILE A 97 2.60 -3.84 -9.11
N ILE A 98 2.67 -4.96 -8.37
CA ILE A 98 3.29 -6.21 -8.86
C ILE A 98 2.55 -6.70 -10.10
N GLY A 99 1.22 -6.59 -10.16
CA GLY A 99 0.44 -6.91 -11.35
C GLY A 99 0.84 -6.07 -12.57
N LEU A 100 1.03 -4.76 -12.38
CA LEU A 100 1.52 -3.86 -13.44
C LEU A 100 2.97 -4.18 -13.84
N PHE A 101 3.85 -4.38 -12.87
CA PHE A 101 5.25 -4.74 -13.11
C PHE A 101 5.39 -6.06 -13.85
N PHE A 102 4.58 -7.05 -13.50
CA PHE A 102 4.54 -8.32 -14.22
C PHE A 102 4.18 -8.10 -15.69
N ILE A 103 3.24 -7.23 -16.03
CA ILE A 103 2.96 -6.94 -17.45
C ILE A 103 4.15 -6.28 -18.10
N ALA A 104 4.73 -5.28 -17.44
CA ALA A 104 5.83 -4.49 -17.99
C ALA A 104 7.03 -5.39 -18.32
N ILE A 105 7.47 -6.24 -17.40
CA ILE A 105 8.61 -7.14 -17.65
C ILE A 105 8.34 -8.12 -18.79
N GLN A 106 7.11 -8.63 -18.93
CA GLN A 106 6.77 -9.57 -20.00
C GLN A 106 6.80 -8.90 -21.38
N TYR A 107 6.32 -7.66 -21.50
CA TYR A 107 6.40 -6.89 -22.75
C TYR A 107 7.84 -6.44 -23.04
N ALA A 108 8.60 -6.03 -22.03
CA ALA A 108 10.00 -5.64 -22.16
C ALA A 108 10.89 -6.81 -22.62
N ALA A 109 10.67 -8.00 -22.04
CA ALA A 109 11.40 -9.22 -22.35
C ALA A 109 10.86 -9.96 -23.58
N GLN A 110 9.78 -9.48 -24.20
CA GLN A 110 9.14 -10.11 -25.37
C GLN A 110 8.71 -11.57 -25.11
N ALA A 111 8.22 -11.86 -23.90
CA ALA A 111 7.88 -13.20 -23.50
C ALA A 111 6.53 -13.66 -24.11
N GLY A 112 6.56 -14.77 -24.87
CA GLY A 112 5.36 -15.32 -25.51
C GLY A 112 4.45 -16.13 -24.58
N TRP A 113 5.01 -16.77 -23.54
CA TRP A 113 4.25 -17.69 -22.66
C TRP A 113 3.19 -16.99 -21.82
N SER A 114 3.35 -15.69 -21.54
CA SER A 114 2.42 -14.90 -20.72
C SER A 114 1.23 -14.35 -21.50
N ALA A 115 1.22 -14.47 -22.84
CA ALA A 115 0.13 -14.00 -23.68
C ALA A 115 -1.28 -14.43 -23.20
N PRO A 116 -1.54 -15.70 -22.80
CA PRO A 116 -2.86 -16.12 -22.32
C PRO A 116 -3.23 -15.56 -20.93
N ILE A 117 -2.25 -15.23 -20.09
CA ILE A 117 -2.50 -14.84 -18.69
C ILE A 117 -2.39 -13.32 -18.45
N LYS A 118 -1.88 -12.53 -19.40
CA LYS A 118 -1.62 -11.08 -19.24
C LYS A 118 -2.83 -10.27 -18.76
N ARG A 119 -4.05 -10.75 -19.01
CA ARG A 119 -5.30 -10.11 -18.57
C ARG A 119 -5.54 -10.23 -17.05
N ILE A 120 -5.02 -11.27 -16.38
CA ILE A 120 -5.18 -11.45 -14.93
C ILE A 120 -4.36 -10.41 -14.13
N PRO A 121 -3.03 -10.25 -14.36
CA PRO A 121 -2.26 -9.17 -13.76
C PRO A 121 -2.79 -7.77 -14.11
N LEU A 122 -3.37 -7.61 -15.30
CA LEU A 122 -3.97 -6.33 -15.72
C LEU A 122 -5.23 -6.02 -14.91
N ALA A 123 -6.05 -7.04 -14.62
CA ALA A 123 -7.18 -6.92 -13.72
C ALA A 123 -6.72 -6.55 -12.29
N ILE A 124 -5.64 -7.18 -11.79
CA ILE A 124 -5.04 -6.85 -10.49
C ILE A 124 -4.58 -5.39 -10.43
N GLY A 125 -3.95 -4.88 -11.49
CA GLY A 125 -3.51 -3.48 -11.60
C GLY A 125 -4.63 -2.44 -11.49
N HIS A 126 -5.90 -2.81 -11.69
CA HIS A 126 -7.03 -1.89 -11.50
C HIS A 126 -7.19 -1.45 -10.03
N TRP A 127 -6.57 -2.13 -9.08
CA TRP A 127 -6.60 -1.74 -7.67
C TRP A 127 -5.70 -0.53 -7.34
N ILE A 128 -4.69 -0.23 -8.16
CA ILE A 128 -3.71 0.86 -7.91
C ILE A 128 -4.36 2.21 -7.56
N PRO A 129 -5.33 2.75 -8.33
CA PRO A 129 -5.92 4.05 -8.01
C PRO A 129 -6.67 4.04 -6.67
N PHE A 130 -7.36 2.94 -6.34
CA PHE A 130 -8.07 2.79 -5.07
C PHE A 130 -7.09 2.72 -3.90
N ALA A 131 -6.01 1.93 -4.04
CA ALA A 131 -4.94 1.86 -3.04
C ALA A 131 -4.27 3.21 -2.81
N GLY A 132 -4.06 4.00 -3.87
CA GLY A 132 -3.48 5.35 -3.77
C GLY A 132 -4.37 6.33 -3.01
N ILE A 133 -5.67 6.36 -3.32
CA ILE A 133 -6.64 7.19 -2.60
C ILE A 133 -6.73 6.77 -1.13
N LEU A 134 -6.82 5.47 -0.86
CA LEU A 134 -6.82 4.93 0.49
C LEU A 134 -5.51 5.24 1.22
N MET A 135 -4.35 5.21 0.55
CA MET A 135 -3.06 5.53 1.16
C MET A 135 -3.03 6.97 1.65
N VAL A 136 -3.42 7.91 0.79
CA VAL A 136 -3.49 9.34 1.14
C VAL A 136 -4.48 9.55 2.28
N GLY A 137 -5.70 9.02 2.15
CA GLY A 137 -6.73 9.14 3.18
C GLY A 137 -6.28 8.58 4.53
N LEU A 138 -5.88 7.31 4.57
CA LEU A 138 -5.44 6.64 5.80
C LEU A 138 -4.24 7.34 6.45
N TRP A 139 -3.31 7.90 5.66
CA TRP A 139 -2.18 8.63 6.22
C TRP A 139 -2.65 9.80 7.09
N PHE A 140 -3.63 10.59 6.65
CA PHE A 140 -4.17 11.68 7.46
C PHE A 140 -4.86 11.21 8.74
N LEU A 141 -5.49 10.04 8.74
CA LEU A 141 -6.11 9.46 9.93
C LEU A 141 -5.07 8.91 10.93
N VAL A 142 -3.99 8.34 10.41
CA VAL A 142 -3.11 7.45 11.18
C VAL A 142 -1.75 8.09 11.54
N LYS A 143 -1.39 9.22 10.90
CA LYS A 143 -0.07 9.86 11.01
C LYS A 143 0.45 9.99 12.46
N GLY A 144 -0.39 10.44 13.38
CA GLY A 144 0.03 10.73 14.76
C GLY A 144 0.30 9.49 15.62
N ASP A 145 -0.26 8.33 15.26
CA ASP A 145 -0.10 7.10 16.05
C ASP A 145 0.95 6.15 15.48
N LEU A 146 1.10 6.08 14.15
CA LEU A 146 2.05 5.14 13.51
C LEU A 146 3.39 5.79 13.18
N PHE A 147 3.41 7.10 12.93
CA PHE A 147 4.60 7.77 12.43
C PHE A 147 5.10 8.77 13.46
N HIS A 148 5.97 8.30 14.35
CA HIS A 148 6.48 9.13 15.44
C HIS A 148 7.19 10.40 14.90
N TRP A 149 7.86 10.33 13.74
CA TRP A 149 8.49 11.48 13.07
C TRP A 149 7.51 12.60 12.68
N THR A 150 6.19 12.39 12.78
CA THR A 150 5.19 13.43 12.51
C THR A 150 4.94 14.35 13.71
N ASP A 151 5.50 14.03 14.88
CA ASP A 151 5.45 14.89 16.06
C ASP A 151 6.37 16.11 15.88
N HIS A 152 5.82 17.29 16.15
CA HIS A 152 6.53 18.56 16.04
C HIS A 152 7.59 18.72 17.15
N SER A 153 7.37 18.12 18.33
CA SER A 153 8.25 18.25 19.50
C SER A 153 9.66 17.70 19.27
N LEU A 154 9.83 16.84 18.27
CA LEU A 154 11.10 16.22 17.88
C LEU A 154 12.05 17.16 17.14
N TYR A 155 11.53 18.26 16.60
CA TYR A 155 12.27 19.18 15.72
C TYR A 155 12.63 20.51 16.40
N ASP A 156 12.11 20.77 17.60
CA ASP A 156 12.45 21.97 18.38
C ASP A 156 13.67 21.71 19.26
N VAL A 157 14.75 22.47 19.05
CA VAL A 157 16.01 22.35 19.80
C VAL A 157 15.82 22.62 21.30
N LYS A 158 14.77 23.36 21.68
CA LYS A 158 14.45 23.68 23.07
C LYS A 158 13.55 22.65 23.76
N SER A 159 13.03 21.67 23.02
CA SER A 159 12.18 20.62 23.54
C SER A 159 13.01 19.51 24.18
N ASP A 160 12.53 18.96 25.30
CA ASP A 160 13.12 17.77 25.94
C ASP A 160 13.07 16.53 25.04
N HIS A 161 12.21 16.54 24.02
CA HIS A 161 12.05 15.46 23.05
C HIS A 161 12.82 15.68 21.75
N TYR A 162 13.74 16.66 21.69
CA TYR A 162 14.50 16.95 20.49
C TYR A 162 15.32 15.73 20.01
N ASP A 163 15.10 15.34 18.75
CA ASP A 163 15.84 14.25 18.11
C ASP A 163 16.71 14.80 16.97
N LYS A 164 18.02 14.85 17.24
CA LYS A 164 19.04 15.30 16.28
C LYS A 164 19.10 14.44 15.01
N ILE A 165 18.85 13.13 15.11
CA ILE A 165 18.90 12.21 13.96
C ILE A 165 17.71 12.48 13.04
N LEU A 166 16.52 12.66 13.60
CA LEU A 166 15.33 13.00 12.81
C LEU A 166 15.40 14.40 12.23
N MET A 167 15.98 15.37 12.95
CA MET A 167 16.26 16.70 12.40
C MET A 167 17.13 16.58 11.13
N GLY A 168 18.19 15.77 11.17
CA GLY A 168 19.04 15.50 10.00
C GLY A 168 18.29 14.90 8.80
N LYS A 169 17.15 14.25 9.03
CA LYS A 169 16.28 13.67 7.98
C LYS A 169 15.08 14.54 7.63
N SER A 170 14.90 15.69 8.28
CA SER A 170 13.71 16.54 8.14
C SER A 170 13.43 16.96 6.69
N ALA A 171 14.47 17.23 5.90
CA ALA A 171 14.33 17.54 4.48
C ALA A 171 13.60 16.44 3.69
N TYR A 172 13.79 15.16 4.04
CA TYR A 172 13.12 14.03 3.39
C TYR A 172 11.61 13.98 3.67
N PHE A 173 11.14 14.66 4.72
CA PHE A 173 9.74 14.66 5.13
C PHE A 173 9.02 15.97 4.79
N PHE A 174 9.65 17.11 5.04
CA PHE A 174 8.97 18.42 5.06
C PHE A 174 9.29 19.34 3.88
N TRP A 175 10.40 19.13 3.16
CA TRP A 175 10.85 20.06 2.11
C TRP A 175 9.74 20.37 1.07
N PRO A 176 9.56 21.62 0.64
CA PRO A 176 10.33 22.83 0.95
C PRO A 176 9.88 23.56 2.24
N LEU A 177 8.93 23.01 3.01
CA LEU A 177 8.50 23.61 4.27
C LEU A 177 9.49 23.30 5.41
N HIS A 178 9.29 24.01 6.53
CA HIS A 178 10.12 23.89 7.72
C HIS A 178 9.93 22.54 8.44
N ALA A 179 10.99 22.08 9.11
CA ALA A 179 10.95 20.85 9.91
C ALA A 179 9.91 20.95 11.04
N GLY A 180 9.19 19.85 11.30
CA GLY A 180 8.10 19.86 12.29
C GLY A 180 6.88 20.69 11.86
N SER A 181 6.64 20.84 10.56
CA SER A 181 5.42 21.43 10.02
C SER A 181 4.62 20.39 9.23
N PHE A 182 3.82 20.79 8.25
CA PHE A 182 3.15 19.82 7.37
C PHE A 182 4.20 19.08 6.50
N PRO A 183 4.24 17.73 6.51
CA PRO A 183 5.24 16.96 5.78
C PRO A 183 4.91 16.86 4.29
N PHE A 184 5.06 17.99 3.62
CA PHE A 184 4.69 18.16 2.23
C PHE A 184 5.47 17.25 1.28
N PHE A 185 6.79 17.11 1.46
CA PHE A 185 7.58 16.25 0.57
C PHE A 185 7.13 14.80 0.63
N PHE A 186 6.83 14.31 1.83
CA PHE A 186 6.34 12.94 2.03
C PHE A 186 5.02 12.70 1.28
N VAL A 187 4.04 13.58 1.50
CA VAL A 187 2.71 13.46 0.86
C VAL A 187 2.82 13.66 -0.65
N LEU A 188 3.61 14.62 -1.11
CA LEU A 188 3.87 14.86 -2.52
C LEU A 188 4.43 13.62 -3.20
N ARG A 189 5.49 13.01 -2.66
CA ARG A 189 6.05 11.78 -3.25
C ARG A 189 5.06 10.63 -3.26
N MET A 190 4.27 10.47 -2.20
CA MET A 190 3.23 9.44 -2.14
C MET A 190 2.23 9.62 -3.29
N VAL A 191 1.74 10.84 -3.49
CA VAL A 191 0.82 11.16 -4.60
C VAL A 191 1.51 10.99 -5.96
N LEU A 192 2.77 11.44 -6.09
CA LEU A 192 3.53 11.31 -7.34
C LEU A 192 3.78 9.85 -7.72
N PHE A 193 4.17 8.99 -6.77
CA PHE A 193 4.41 7.57 -7.05
C PHE A 193 3.13 6.85 -7.48
N PHE A 194 2.03 7.00 -6.72
CA PHE A 194 0.75 6.40 -7.12
C PHE A 194 0.19 7.01 -8.41
N GLY A 195 0.37 8.31 -8.61
CA GLY A 195 0.00 9.01 -9.84
C GLY A 195 0.77 8.49 -11.04
N LEU A 196 2.08 8.30 -10.93
CA LEU A 196 2.93 7.74 -11.98
C LEU A 196 2.56 6.29 -12.29
N TRP A 197 2.39 5.44 -11.27
CA TRP A 197 1.95 4.05 -11.46
C TRP A 197 0.59 3.97 -12.15
N TYR A 198 -0.36 4.83 -11.75
CA TYR A 198 -1.66 4.89 -12.38
C TYR A 198 -1.59 5.37 -13.83
N LEU A 199 -0.76 6.39 -14.13
CA LEU A 199 -0.53 6.88 -15.49
C LEU A 199 0.00 5.77 -16.40
N PHE A 200 1.06 5.08 -15.97
CA PHE A 200 1.62 3.94 -16.73
C PHE A 200 0.62 2.81 -16.89
N PHE A 201 -0.14 2.49 -15.84
CA PHE A 201 -1.22 1.51 -15.91
C PHE A 201 -2.25 1.88 -16.98
N VAL A 202 -2.71 3.13 -17.02
CA VAL A 202 -3.68 3.59 -18.02
C VAL A 202 -3.10 3.56 -19.44
N TRP A 203 -1.86 4.01 -19.62
CA TRP A 203 -1.20 3.99 -20.95
C TRP A 203 -0.99 2.57 -21.46
N ILE A 204 -0.40 1.68 -20.66
CA ILE A 204 -0.18 0.28 -21.02
C ILE A 204 -1.51 -0.41 -21.28
N LYS A 205 -2.51 -0.24 -20.41
CA LYS A 205 -3.85 -0.80 -20.60
C LYS A 205 -4.48 -0.35 -21.92
N LYS A 206 -4.38 0.95 -22.24
CA LYS A 206 -4.94 1.50 -23.48
C LYS A 206 -4.33 0.85 -24.71
N GLU A 207 -3.01 0.74 -24.77
CA GLU A 207 -2.31 0.10 -25.89
C GLU A 207 -2.63 -1.40 -25.96
N MET A 208 -2.67 -2.10 -24.83
CA MET A 208 -3.01 -3.52 -24.77
C MET A 208 -4.45 -3.85 -25.22
N LEU A 209 -5.39 -2.92 -25.06
CA LEU A 209 -6.77 -3.06 -25.55
C LEU A 209 -6.88 -2.67 -27.02
N ALA A 210 -6.11 -1.66 -27.46
CA ALA A 210 -6.03 -1.28 -28.86
C ALA A 210 -5.39 -2.38 -29.71
N GLU A 211 -4.39 -3.10 -29.17
CA GLU A 211 -3.77 -4.30 -29.76
C GLU A 211 -4.80 -5.41 -30.06
N ASP A 212 -5.86 -5.55 -29.25
CA ASP A 212 -6.88 -6.58 -29.45
C ASP A 212 -7.84 -6.24 -30.61
N ILE A 213 -8.06 -4.93 -30.86
CA ILE A 213 -9.00 -4.42 -31.87
C ILE A 213 -8.29 -4.22 -33.21
N ASN A 214 -7.13 -3.57 -33.15
CA ASN A 214 -6.33 -3.19 -34.30
C ASN A 214 -5.27 -4.25 -34.52
N GLY A 215 -5.33 -4.96 -35.64
CA GLY A 215 -4.28 -5.91 -36.03
C GLY A 215 -2.92 -5.22 -36.26
N GLY A 216 -1.85 -6.02 -36.28
CA GLY A 216 -0.48 -5.56 -36.51
C GLY A 216 0.32 -5.32 -35.22
N ASN A 217 1.52 -4.76 -35.37
CA ASN A 217 2.52 -4.72 -34.27
C ASN A 217 2.74 -3.31 -33.68
N SER A 218 2.02 -2.29 -34.14
CA SER A 218 2.22 -0.90 -33.69
C SER A 218 1.94 -0.72 -32.19
N HIS A 219 0.77 -1.18 -31.73
CA HIS A 219 0.36 -1.12 -30.32
C HIS A 219 1.20 -2.03 -29.42
N TRP A 220 1.66 -3.17 -29.94
CA TRP A 220 2.61 -4.03 -29.25
C TRP A 220 3.96 -3.34 -29.03
N LEU A 221 4.51 -2.68 -30.07
CA LEU A 221 5.75 -1.90 -29.95
C LEU A 221 5.61 -0.72 -28.99
N ALA A 222 4.46 -0.04 -28.98
CA ALA A 222 4.16 1.02 -28.02
C ALA A 222 4.11 0.49 -26.59
N SER A 223 3.39 -0.62 -26.36
CA SER A 223 3.32 -1.30 -25.06
C SER A 223 4.70 -1.71 -24.56
N ARG A 224 5.56 -2.24 -25.44
CA ARG A 224 6.96 -2.58 -25.12
C ARG A 224 7.78 -1.36 -24.71
N LYS A 225 7.65 -0.23 -25.41
CA LYS A 225 8.37 1.02 -25.06
C LYS A 225 7.91 1.55 -23.70
N LEU A 226 6.60 1.64 -23.49
CA LEU A 226 6.02 2.07 -22.21
C LEU A 226 6.45 1.17 -21.05
N SER A 227 6.49 -0.14 -21.30
CA SER A 227 6.92 -1.14 -20.33
C SER A 227 8.41 -1.08 -19.99
N ALA A 228 9.25 -0.56 -20.90
CA ALA A 228 10.67 -0.35 -20.63
C ALA A 228 10.94 0.96 -19.86
N TYR A 229 10.02 1.93 -19.94
CA TYR A 229 10.09 3.18 -19.18
C TYR A 229 9.53 3.06 -17.76
N PHE A 230 8.55 2.18 -17.57
CA PHE A 230 7.98 1.85 -16.26
C PHE A 230 8.99 1.06 -15.41
#